data_AF-A0A0H2XNR3-F1
#
_entry.id   AF-A0A0H2XNR3-F1
#
_cell.length_a   1.000
_cell.length_b   1.000
_cell.length_c   1.000
_cell.angle_alpha   90.00
_cell.angle_beta   90.00
_cell.angle_gamma   90.00
#
_symmetry.space_group_name_H-M   'P 1'
#
loop_
_entity.id
_entity.type
_entity.pdbx_description
1 polymer ?
#
loop_
_entity_poly.entity_id
_entity_poly.type
_entity_poly.pdbx_seq_one_letter_code
_entity_poly.pdbx_strand_id
1 'polypeptide(L)'
;MPAWDDDDRPTDDPRSEISLMYYADRGGLEDRVFRIKTERSGASTPEPRTSHNVTNVEVLAERDDEVDVRYNFHTLNHRYRVTDHFFGTMFVTLRRAGDALLISHKKIVLKNDYIRQVLDVYHV
;
A
#
# COMPACT_ATOMS: atom_id res chain seq x y z
N MET A 1 -4.18 -1.74 5.25
CA MET A 1 -4.23 -0.27 5.18
C MET A 1 -5.46 0.17 5.96
N PRO A 2 -5.29 0.44 7.26
CA PRO A 2 -6.38 0.90 8.11
C PRO A 2 -6.99 2.21 7.58
N ALA A 3 -8.24 2.46 7.97
CA ALA A 3 -8.85 3.78 7.84
C ALA A 3 -8.48 4.64 9.07
N TRP A 4 -8.75 5.94 9.01
CA TRP A 4 -8.74 6.80 10.19
C TRP A 4 -10.13 6.83 10.82
N ASP A 5 -10.19 6.79 12.15
CA ASP A 5 -11.43 6.92 12.92
C ASP A 5 -11.75 8.38 13.25
N ASP A 6 -12.85 8.59 13.98
CA ASP A 6 -13.32 9.92 14.39
C ASP A 6 -12.36 10.62 15.39
N ASP A 7 -11.40 9.90 15.98
CA ASP A 7 -10.40 10.38 16.94
C ASP A 7 -9.03 10.67 16.25
N ASP A 8 -8.98 10.70 14.92
CA ASP A 8 -7.75 10.83 14.13
C ASP A 8 -6.72 9.73 14.47
N ARG A 9 -7.17 8.48 14.65
CA ARG A 9 -6.30 7.31 14.85
C ARG A 9 -6.52 6.26 13.76
N PRO A 10 -5.45 5.56 13.32
CA PRO A 10 -5.63 4.41 12.44
C PRO A 10 -6.37 3.28 13.18
N THR A 11 -7.31 2.63 12.49
CA THR A 11 -7.95 1.41 12.99
C THR A 11 -6.93 0.29 13.24
N ASP A 12 -7.22 -0.58 14.22
CA ASP A 12 -6.28 -1.57 14.75
C ASP A 12 -6.67 -3.02 14.43
N ASP A 13 -7.97 -3.35 14.38
CA ASP A 13 -8.47 -4.69 14.04
C ASP A 13 -9.24 -4.72 12.70
N PRO A 14 -8.64 -5.22 11.61
CA PRO A 14 -9.30 -5.29 10.31
C PRO A 14 -10.46 -6.28 10.25
N ARG A 15 -10.71 -7.09 11.29
CA ARG A 15 -11.85 -8.01 11.36
C ARG A 15 -13.09 -7.38 11.96
N SER A 16 -12.94 -6.37 12.81
CA SER A 16 -14.04 -5.68 13.47
C SER A 16 -14.19 -4.22 13.03
N GLU A 17 -13.15 -3.64 12.43
CA GLU A 17 -13.07 -2.24 12.02
C GLU A 17 -12.84 -2.08 10.51
N ILE A 18 -13.14 -0.90 9.99
CA ILE A 18 -13.01 -0.61 8.56
C ILE A 18 -11.53 -0.48 8.19
N SER A 19 -11.17 -1.08 7.06
CA SER A 19 -9.90 -0.89 6.37
C SER A 19 -10.15 -0.34 4.97
N LEU A 20 -9.32 0.60 4.51
CA LEU A 20 -9.32 1.05 3.11
C LEU A 20 -8.88 -0.08 2.16
N MET A 21 -7.97 -0.94 2.63
CA MET A 21 -7.52 -2.12 1.90
C MET A 21 -7.02 -3.17 2.89
N TYR A 22 -7.56 -4.38 2.80
CA TYR A 22 -7.14 -5.52 3.62
C TYR A 22 -7.13 -6.81 2.78
N TYR A 23 -6.02 -7.54 2.90
CA TYR A 23 -5.83 -8.85 2.29
C TYR A 23 -5.22 -9.77 3.36
N ALA A 24 -5.91 -10.85 3.69
CA ALA A 24 -5.45 -11.80 4.70
C ALA A 24 -4.26 -12.64 4.22
N ASP A 25 -4.14 -12.82 2.90
CA ASP A 25 -3.09 -13.58 2.24
C ASP A 25 -2.83 -13.04 0.82
N ARG A 26 -1.88 -13.68 0.13
CA ARG A 26 -1.45 -13.32 -1.22
C ARG A 26 -2.53 -13.54 -2.28
N GLY A 27 -3.47 -14.47 -2.10
CA GLY A 27 -4.47 -14.81 -3.12
C GLY A 27 -5.36 -13.61 -3.48
N GLY A 28 -5.79 -12.84 -2.47
CA GLY A 28 -6.57 -11.63 -2.72
C GLY A 28 -5.79 -10.54 -3.49
N LEU A 29 -4.47 -10.47 -3.33
CA LEU A 29 -3.60 -9.59 -4.11
C LEU A 29 -3.44 -10.08 -5.56
N GLU A 30 -3.32 -11.39 -5.76
CA GLU A 30 -3.23 -12.00 -7.09
C GLU A 30 -4.49 -11.72 -7.92
N ASP A 31 -5.67 -11.87 -7.32
CA ASP A 31 -6.95 -11.51 -7.95
C ASP A 31 -7.02 -10.02 -8.29
N ARG A 32 -6.48 -9.15 -7.42
CA ARG A 32 -6.43 -7.70 -7.69
C ARG A 32 -5.52 -7.40 -8.87
N VAL A 33 -4.32 -7.98 -8.90
CA VAL A 33 -3.37 -7.83 -10.01
C VAL A 33 -3.96 -8.38 -11.32
N PHE A 34 -4.67 -9.50 -11.27
CA PHE A 34 -5.35 -10.07 -12.43
C PHE A 34 -6.42 -9.11 -12.99
N ARG A 35 -7.25 -8.50 -12.13
CA ARG A 35 -8.24 -7.50 -12.55
C ARG A 35 -7.61 -6.26 -13.18
N ILE A 36 -6.47 -5.80 -12.64
CA ILE A 36 -5.73 -4.66 -13.22
C ILE A 36 -5.24 -5.00 -14.62
N LYS A 37 -4.59 -6.17 -14.78
CA LYS A 37 -4.02 -6.61 -16.06
C LYS A 37 -5.06 -6.88 -17.16
N THR A 38 -6.27 -7.30 -16.78
CA THR A 38 -7.32 -7.68 -17.74
C THR A 38 -8.21 -6.52 -18.16
N GLU A 39 -7.90 -5.28 -17.76
CA GLU A 39 -8.66 -4.05 -18.09
C GLU A 39 -10.16 -4.10 -17.79
N ARG A 40 -10.63 -5.11 -17.04
CA ARG A 40 -12.03 -5.23 -16.59
C ARG A 40 -12.38 -4.22 -15.49
N SER A 41 -11.46 -3.29 -15.20
CA SER A 41 -11.64 -2.15 -14.31
C SER A 41 -11.67 -0.88 -15.16
N GLY A 42 -12.86 -0.30 -15.37
CA GLY A 42 -13.00 1.01 -16.01
C GLY A 42 -12.29 2.15 -15.28
N ALA A 43 -11.81 1.92 -14.04
CA ALA A 43 -11.02 2.86 -13.28
C ALA A 43 -9.58 3.06 -13.81
N SER A 44 -9.12 2.23 -14.74
CA SER A 44 -7.70 2.18 -15.14
C SER A 44 -7.41 2.65 -16.57
N THR A 45 -8.39 3.14 -17.34
CA THR A 45 -8.17 3.56 -18.74
C THR A 45 -8.36 5.08 -18.90
N PRO A 46 -7.38 5.87 -19.35
CA PRO A 46 -6.00 5.48 -19.63
C PRO A 46 -5.26 5.12 -18.34
N GLU A 47 -4.22 4.30 -18.48
CA GLU A 47 -3.40 3.86 -17.36
C GLU A 47 -2.79 5.08 -16.66
N PRO A 48 -2.93 5.20 -15.33
CA PRO A 48 -2.31 6.30 -14.59
C PRO A 48 -0.79 6.22 -14.68
N ARG A 49 -0.13 7.38 -14.81
CA ARG A 49 1.32 7.48 -14.67
C ARG A 49 1.65 7.64 -13.19
N THR A 50 2.31 6.67 -12.58
CA THR A 50 2.71 6.73 -11.16
C THR A 50 4.22 6.94 -11.00
N SER A 51 4.60 7.68 -9.96
CA SER A 51 6.00 7.88 -9.55
C SER A 51 6.08 7.71 -8.04
N HIS A 52 6.78 6.65 -7.62
CA HIS A 52 6.92 6.27 -6.21
C HIS A 52 8.23 6.83 -5.66
N ASN A 53 8.13 7.57 -4.56
CA ASN A 53 9.28 8.07 -3.83
C ASN A 53 9.32 7.38 -2.46
N VAL A 54 10.40 6.65 -2.20
CA VAL A 54 10.65 5.98 -0.92
C VAL A 54 11.72 6.78 -0.19
N THR A 55 11.43 7.16 1.04
CA THR A 55 12.27 8.07 1.83
C THR A 55 12.32 7.63 3.29
N ASN A 56 13.33 8.07 4.05
CA ASN A 56 13.47 7.77 5.48
C ASN A 56 13.39 6.27 5.78
N VAL A 57 14.14 5.46 5.04
CA VAL A 57 14.18 4.01 5.27
C VAL A 57 14.93 3.73 6.58
N GLU A 58 14.28 3.04 7.50
CA GLU A 58 14.78 2.71 8.82
C GLU A 58 14.55 1.22 9.08
N VAL A 59 15.61 0.50 9.48
CA VAL A 59 15.49 -0.85 10.01
C VAL A 59 15.03 -0.75 11.47
N LEU A 60 13.89 -1.36 11.78
CA LEU A 60 13.31 -1.38 13.12
C LEU A 60 13.81 -2.55 13.96
N ALA A 61 13.95 -3.72 13.33
CA ALA A 61 14.40 -4.94 13.96
C ALA A 61 14.97 -5.91 12.91
N GLU A 62 15.98 -6.68 13.31
CA GLU A 62 16.49 -7.82 12.57
C GLU A 62 16.30 -9.08 13.42
N ARG A 63 15.72 -10.10 12.80
CA ARG A 63 15.54 -11.46 13.31
C ARG A 63 16.21 -12.42 12.32
N ASP A 64 16.38 -13.68 12.70
CA ASP A 64 17.15 -14.67 11.93
C ASP A 64 16.86 -14.65 10.41
N ASP A 65 15.59 -14.77 10.01
CA ASP A 65 15.16 -14.77 8.62
C ASP A 65 14.32 -13.55 8.21
N GLU A 66 14.11 -12.59 9.12
CA GLU A 66 13.22 -11.45 8.89
C GLU A 66 13.83 -10.10 9.27
N VAL A 67 13.50 -9.07 8.50
CA VAL A 67 13.86 -7.68 8.78
C VAL A 67 12.60 -6.83 8.74
N ASP A 68 12.35 -6.11 9.83
CA ASP A 68 11.29 -5.11 9.87
C ASP A 68 11.85 -3.75 9.44
N VAL A 69 11.18 -3.14 8.47
CA VAL A 69 11.57 -1.86 7.91
C VAL A 69 10.39 -0.90 7.98
N ARG A 70 10.68 0.34 8.38
CA ARG A 70 9.79 1.48 8.19
C ARG A 70 10.32 2.37 7.09
N TYR A 71 9.43 2.94 6.30
CA TYR A 71 9.80 4.06 5.42
C TYR A 71 8.62 4.99 5.19
N ASN A 72 8.91 6.24 4.84
CA ASN A 72 7.92 7.16 4.32
C ASN A 72 7.80 6.99 2.80
N PHE A 73 6.58 7.13 2.29
CA PHE A 73 6.33 7.11 0.86
C PHE A 73 5.62 8.37 0.42
N HIS A 74 5.88 8.77 -0.83
CA HIS A 74 5.09 9.75 -1.55
C HIS A 74 4.97 9.31 -3.02
N THR A 75 3.75 8.95 -3.40
CA THR A 75 3.40 8.55 -4.76
C THR A 75 2.70 9.70 -5.46
N LEU A 76 3.28 10.16 -6.58
CA LEU A 76 2.59 11.03 -7.52
C LEU A 76 1.81 10.17 -8.51
N ASN A 77 0.55 10.50 -8.74
CA ASN A 77 -0.33 9.81 -9.67
C ASN A 77 -0.90 10.82 -10.66
N HIS A 78 -0.62 10.66 -11.95
CA HIS A 78 -1.11 11.59 -12.96
C HIS A 78 -2.03 10.91 -13.97
N ARG A 79 -3.30 11.34 -14.01
CA ARG A 79 -4.35 10.82 -14.89
C ARG A 79 -5.35 11.91 -15.25
N TYR A 80 -5.89 11.89 -16.47
CA TYR A 80 -6.86 12.90 -16.97
C TYR A 80 -6.47 14.37 -16.73
N ARG A 81 -5.18 14.70 -16.86
CA ARG A 81 -4.62 16.04 -16.60
C ARG A 81 -4.71 16.50 -15.13
N VAL A 82 -5.02 15.58 -14.21
CA VAL A 82 -5.01 15.81 -12.77
C VAL A 82 -3.83 15.05 -12.17
N THR A 83 -3.13 15.68 -11.24
CA THR A 83 -2.09 15.03 -10.43
C THR A 83 -2.62 14.87 -9.01
N ASP A 84 -2.77 13.63 -8.58
CA ASP A 84 -3.04 13.24 -7.20
C ASP A 84 -1.76 12.79 -6.52
N HIS A 85 -1.77 12.87 -5.20
CA HIS A 85 -0.63 12.55 -4.35
C HIS A 85 -1.14 11.58 -3.29
N PHE A 86 -0.39 10.53 -3.00
CA PHE A 86 -0.65 9.63 -1.88
C PHE A 86 0.62 9.59 -1.04
N PHE A 87 0.51 9.84 0.26
CA PHE A 87 1.69 9.82 1.11
C PHE A 87 1.38 9.25 2.48
N GLY A 88 2.41 8.76 3.14
CA GLY A 88 2.25 8.13 4.43
C GLY A 88 3.47 7.36 4.87
N THR A 89 3.24 6.35 5.69
CA THR A 89 4.29 5.52 6.28
C THR A 89 3.97 4.06 6.04
N MET A 90 4.99 3.32 5.64
CA MET A 90 4.96 1.88 5.40
C MET A 90 5.69 1.16 6.52
N PHE A 91 5.10 0.07 6.98
CA PHE A 91 5.72 -0.90 7.88
C PHE A 91 5.72 -2.24 7.17
N VAL A 92 6.91 -2.75 6.87
CA VAL A 92 7.11 -3.94 6.04
C VAL A 92 8.00 -4.93 6.78
N THR A 93 7.55 -6.18 6.85
CA THR A 93 8.42 -7.29 7.23
C THR A 93 8.89 -7.98 5.96
N LEU A 94 10.20 -8.03 5.78
CA LEU A 94 10.87 -8.72 4.70
C LEU A 94 11.42 -10.05 5.22
N ARG A 95 11.05 -11.16 4.59
CA ARG A 95 11.58 -12.49 4.89
C ARG A 95 12.58 -12.93 3.82
N ARG A 96 13.70 -13.51 4.25
CA ARG A 96 14.69 -14.12 3.36
C ARG A 96 14.11 -15.40 2.75
N ALA A 97 14.21 -15.53 1.43
CA ALA A 97 13.81 -16.70 0.68
C ALA A 97 14.88 -17.02 -0.36
N GLY A 98 15.87 -17.84 0.02
CA GLY A 98 17.09 -18.02 -0.77
C GLY A 98 17.86 -16.71 -0.87
N ASP A 99 18.17 -16.28 -2.10
CA ASP A 99 18.87 -15.03 -2.38
C ASP A 99 17.93 -13.80 -2.49
N ALA A 100 16.61 -13.99 -2.27
CA ALA A 100 15.61 -12.94 -2.38
C ALA A 100 15.07 -12.48 -1.02
N LEU A 101 14.58 -11.24 -0.97
CA LEU A 101 13.74 -10.74 0.10
C LEU A 101 12.30 -10.66 -0.39
N LEU A 102 11.38 -11.28 0.33
CA LEU A 102 9.95 -11.27 0.04
C LEU A 102 9.21 -10.53 1.14
N ILE A 103 8.16 -9.79 0.78
CA ILE A 103 7.27 -9.17 1.76
C ILE A 103 6.41 -10.26 2.40
N SER A 104 6.59 -10.51 3.70
CA SER A 104 5.71 -11.39 4.48
C SER A 104 4.55 -10.62 5.12
N HIS A 105 4.74 -9.33 5.38
CA HIS A 105 3.71 -8.45 5.94
C HIS A 105 3.92 -6.99 5.48
N LYS A 106 2.83 -6.28 5.15
CA LYS A 106 2.83 -4.86 4.77
C LYS A 106 1.64 -4.13 5.39
N LYS A 107 1.91 -3.22 6.35
CA LYS A 107 0.92 -2.24 6.86
C LYS A 107 1.23 -0.88 6.25
N ILE A 108 0.18 -0.24 5.72
CA ILE A 108 0.24 1.06 5.04
C ILE A 108 -0.59 2.04 5.85
N VAL A 109 0.03 3.08 6.39
CA VAL A 109 -0.66 4.20 7.03
C VAL A 109 -0.70 5.35 6.01
N LEU A 110 -1.82 5.51 5.32
CA LEU A 110 -2.05 6.58 4.36
C LEU A 110 -2.46 7.85 5.11
N LYS A 111 -1.72 8.96 4.99
CA LYS A 111 -1.96 10.18 5.77
C LYS A 111 -2.96 11.14 5.14
N ASN A 112 -3.25 10.99 3.85
CA ASN A 112 -4.22 11.82 3.13
C ASN A 112 -5.33 10.95 2.56
N ASP A 113 -6.12 10.38 3.45
CA ASP A 113 -7.15 9.36 3.19
C ASP A 113 -8.47 9.92 2.64
N TYR A 114 -8.61 11.25 2.52
CA TYR A 114 -9.66 11.89 1.71
C TYR A 114 -9.39 11.70 0.20
N ILE A 115 -9.69 10.50 -0.28
CA ILE A 115 -9.41 10.01 -1.62
C ILE A 115 -10.49 10.51 -2.60
N ARG A 116 -10.14 11.47 -3.47
CA ARG A 116 -11.08 12.00 -4.49
C ARG A 116 -11.29 11.05 -5.68
N GLN A 117 -10.28 10.27 -6.03
CA GLN A 117 -10.31 9.32 -7.14
C GLN A 117 -9.69 7.99 -6.67
N VAL A 118 -10.18 6.87 -7.22
CA VAL A 118 -9.83 5.48 -6.85
C VAL A 118 -8.40 5.29 -6.38
N LEU A 119 -8.25 4.73 -5.17
CA LEU A 119 -7.01 4.20 -4.63
C LEU A 119 -6.91 2.69 -4.89
N ASP A 120 -5.70 2.21 -5.14
CA ASP A 120 -5.43 0.81 -5.54
C ASP A 120 -3.98 0.43 -5.19
N VAL A 121 -3.63 -0.84 -5.30
CA VAL A 121 -2.33 -1.41 -4.91
C VAL A 121 -1.14 -0.80 -5.67
N TYR A 122 -1.35 -0.24 -6.86
CA TYR A 122 -0.29 0.39 -7.66
C TYR A 122 0.00 1.85 -7.26
N HIS A 123 -0.72 2.39 -6.29
CA HIS A 123 -0.45 3.71 -5.72
C HIS A 123 0.42 3.63 -4.44
N VAL A 124 0.57 2.44 -3.85
CA VAL A 124 1.08 2.24 -2.48
C VAL A 124 2.00 1.03 -2.33
#